data_AF-A0A6A4Z639-F1
#
_entry.id   AF-A0A6A4Z639-F1
#
_cell.length_a   1.000
_cell.length_b   1.000
_cell.length_c   1.000
_cell.angle_alpha   90.00
_cell.angle_beta   90.00
_cell.angle_gamma   90.00
#
_symmetry.space_group_name_H-M   'P 1'
#
loop_
_entity.id
_entity.type
_entity.pdbx_description
1 polymer ?
#
loop_
_entity_poly.entity_id
_entity_poly.type
_entity_poly.pdbx_seq_one_letter_code
_entity_poly.pdbx_strand_id
1 'polypeptide(L)'
;VDAAGLTDDQAAQVVDAATDAADDIADPADVAAAAAIDSGATTSQAIDIASDVDAGTSAAAAAADAGLPTDAVAEVVSQVADSSENVADPADVAADAALDNGATPAQASDVAAAVDSGSSASAAAADAGLDASVVADVVDQVADSSDNVADSADVAADAAAEAGASPDQVSQVAAAVDSGATPTDAAADAGLSADAVATVDDSVDASNDNSADSADVAADAAADAGASDDQVAQVASAVDDGASPSDAASDAGLSDAVAAQVDQTVDASVASDADATPGQVAAEAAIDAGATQAQADQIIDAIDNNDTSAAAASTQAGLSDDQSAKVITAVVNDASDVPSQAEAAADAAAEADATSDQVQQISDAVDNGSSVSAAVDAAGLTDDQAAQVVDAATDAA
;
A
#
# COMPACT_ATOMS: atom_id res chain seq x y z
N VAL A 1 8.09 31.89 -7.68
CA VAL A 1 7.40 33.20 -7.51
C VAL A 1 8.36 34.36 -7.21
N ASP A 2 9.36 34.20 -6.33
CA ASP A 2 10.37 35.24 -6.00
C ASP A 2 11.26 35.67 -7.18
N ALA A 3 11.58 34.76 -8.10
CA ALA A 3 12.34 35.08 -9.31
C ALA A 3 11.56 35.95 -10.31
N ALA A 4 10.22 36.01 -10.19
CA ALA A 4 9.33 36.73 -11.11
C ALA A 4 8.91 38.12 -10.58
N GLY A 5 9.12 38.41 -9.28
CA GLY A 5 8.81 39.72 -8.67
C GLY A 5 7.32 40.02 -8.53
N LEU A 6 6.48 39.00 -8.35
CA LEU A 6 5.05 39.13 -8.08
C LEU A 6 4.80 39.54 -6.61
N THR A 7 3.70 40.24 -6.33
CA THR A 7 3.21 40.43 -4.96
C THR A 7 2.47 39.19 -4.47
N ASP A 8 2.26 39.03 -3.16
CA ASP A 8 1.51 37.90 -2.60
C ASP A 8 0.11 37.74 -3.25
N ASP A 9 -0.67 38.83 -3.37
CA ASP A 9 -1.97 38.83 -4.07
C ASP A 9 -1.90 38.42 -5.55
N GLN A 10 -0.75 38.61 -6.20
CA GLN A 10 -0.54 38.26 -7.60
C GLN A 10 -0.03 36.83 -7.77
N ALA A 11 0.64 36.30 -6.73
CA ALA A 11 0.99 34.90 -6.65
C ALA A 11 -0.28 34.07 -6.47
N ALA A 12 -1.15 34.44 -5.52
CA ALA A 12 -2.47 33.85 -5.29
C ALA A 12 -3.24 33.68 -6.61
N GLN A 13 -3.49 34.79 -7.31
CA GLN A 13 -4.24 34.79 -8.57
C GLN A 13 -3.63 33.95 -9.71
N VAL A 14 -2.32 33.66 -9.65
CA VAL A 14 -1.66 32.80 -10.64
C VAL A 14 -1.80 31.34 -10.26
N VAL A 15 -1.72 31.02 -8.96
CA VAL A 15 -1.98 29.68 -8.43
C VAL A 15 -3.46 29.34 -8.60
N ASP A 16 -4.39 30.18 -8.15
CA ASP A 16 -5.83 29.98 -8.34
C ASP A 16 -6.20 29.73 -9.80
N ALA A 17 -5.61 30.49 -10.72
CA ALA A 17 -5.87 30.33 -12.15
C ALA A 17 -5.23 29.08 -12.76
N ALA A 18 -4.21 28.50 -12.11
CA ALA A 18 -3.62 27.22 -12.49
C ALA A 18 -4.45 26.06 -11.94
N THR A 19 -4.83 26.13 -10.66
CA THR A 19 -5.74 25.20 -9.98
C THR A 19 -7.10 25.13 -10.66
N ASP A 20 -7.75 26.28 -10.92
CA ASP A 20 -9.03 26.37 -11.66
C ASP A 20 -8.93 25.84 -13.09
N ALA A 21 -7.75 25.87 -13.69
CA ALA A 21 -7.53 25.38 -15.06
C ALA A 21 -7.27 23.87 -15.11
N ALA A 22 -7.03 23.23 -13.96
CA ALA A 22 -6.71 21.81 -13.87
C ALA A 22 -7.95 20.89 -13.93
N ASP A 23 -9.19 21.39 -13.72
CA ASP A 23 -10.45 20.61 -13.67
C ASP A 23 -10.34 19.37 -12.73
N ASP A 24 -10.91 19.46 -11.51
CA ASP A 24 -11.18 18.36 -10.55
C ASP A 24 -10.00 17.45 -10.11
N ILE A 25 -8.75 17.72 -10.52
CA ILE A 25 -7.53 16.99 -10.09
C ILE A 25 -6.40 18.01 -9.89
N ALA A 26 -6.59 18.95 -8.97
CA ALA A 26 -5.48 19.81 -8.58
C ALA A 26 -4.57 19.02 -7.64
N ASP A 27 -3.26 19.12 -7.87
CA ASP A 27 -2.24 18.54 -6.98
C ASP A 27 -2.49 19.03 -5.54
N PRO A 28 -2.57 18.13 -4.53
CA PRO A 28 -2.77 18.50 -3.13
C PRO A 28 -1.81 19.59 -2.64
N ALA A 29 -0.55 19.60 -3.10
CA ALA A 29 0.42 20.61 -2.73
C ALA A 29 0.07 22.00 -3.27
N ASP A 30 -0.40 22.07 -4.52
CA ASP A 30 -0.85 23.31 -5.15
C ASP A 30 -2.09 23.86 -4.44
N VAL A 31 -3.04 22.98 -4.08
CA VAL A 31 -4.24 23.38 -3.33
C VAL A 31 -3.87 23.87 -1.94
N ALA A 32 -2.99 23.15 -1.24
CA ALA A 32 -2.54 23.54 0.09
C ALA A 32 -1.87 24.92 0.08
N ALA A 33 -1.01 25.19 -0.92
CA ALA A 33 -0.38 26.50 -1.08
C ALA A 33 -1.39 27.60 -1.42
N ALA A 34 -2.35 27.34 -2.31
CA ALA A 34 -3.40 28.30 -2.66
C ALA A 34 -4.23 28.67 -1.43
N ALA A 35 -4.75 27.65 -0.74
CA ALA A 35 -5.57 27.80 0.46
C ALA A 35 -4.81 28.54 1.58
N ALA A 36 -3.52 28.26 1.74
CA ALA A 36 -2.67 28.95 2.70
C ALA A 36 -2.55 30.45 2.40
N ILE A 37 -2.34 30.82 1.13
CA ILE A 37 -2.25 32.23 0.71
C ILE A 37 -3.58 32.95 0.94
N ASP A 38 -4.69 32.34 0.58
CA ASP A 38 -6.03 32.89 0.80
C ASP A 38 -6.35 33.04 2.30
N SER A 39 -5.78 32.17 3.12
CA SER A 39 -5.82 32.24 4.59
C SER A 39 -4.81 33.22 5.20
N GLY A 40 -4.05 33.95 4.37
CA GLY A 40 -3.17 35.04 4.78
C GLY A 40 -1.73 34.62 5.08
N ALA A 41 -1.28 33.45 4.62
CA ALA A 41 0.12 33.06 4.63
C ALA A 41 0.95 33.97 3.70
N THR A 42 2.25 34.08 4.00
CA THR A 42 3.20 34.70 3.07
C THR A 42 3.53 33.75 1.92
N THR A 43 3.97 34.30 0.78
CA THR A 43 4.42 33.46 -0.35
C THR A 43 5.51 32.45 0.07
N SER A 44 6.40 32.81 0.99
CA SER A 44 7.42 31.87 1.49
C SER A 44 6.80 30.71 2.27
N GLN A 45 5.85 30.99 3.16
CA GLN A 45 5.15 29.94 3.91
C GLN A 45 4.35 29.02 2.98
N ALA A 46 3.68 29.57 1.97
CA ALA A 46 2.92 28.75 1.01
C ALA A 46 3.83 27.84 0.17
N ILE A 47 5.04 28.31 -0.19
CA ILE A 47 6.04 27.49 -0.88
C ILE A 47 6.56 26.37 0.03
N ASP A 48 6.82 26.68 1.30
CA ASP A 48 7.26 25.68 2.27
C ASP A 48 6.16 24.61 2.45
N ILE A 49 4.89 25.02 2.58
CA ILE A 49 3.73 24.11 2.67
C ILE A 49 3.62 23.20 1.45
N ALA A 50 3.61 23.76 0.23
CA ALA A 50 3.56 22.93 -0.98
C ALA A 50 4.72 21.94 -1.04
N SER A 51 5.93 22.37 -0.68
CA SER A 51 7.10 21.49 -0.72
C SER A 51 7.04 20.36 0.31
N ASP A 52 6.41 20.59 1.46
CA ASP A 52 6.25 19.57 2.49
C ASP A 52 5.14 18.58 2.09
N VAL A 53 4.04 19.08 1.50
CA VAL A 53 2.94 18.24 0.97
C VAL A 53 3.39 17.40 -0.23
N ASP A 54 4.16 17.97 -1.16
CA ASP A 54 4.83 17.23 -2.25
C ASP A 54 5.74 16.12 -1.73
N ALA A 55 6.26 16.27 -0.51
CA ALA A 55 7.13 15.30 0.15
C ALA A 55 6.34 14.28 1.00
N GLY A 56 5.01 14.26 0.90
CA GLY A 56 4.13 13.34 1.63
C GLY A 56 3.77 13.77 3.05
N THR A 57 3.98 15.03 3.42
CA THR A 57 3.48 15.56 4.71
C THR A 57 2.02 15.98 4.55
N SER A 58 1.15 15.62 5.49
CA SER A 58 -0.24 16.11 5.49
C SER A 58 -0.31 17.64 5.41
N ALA A 59 -1.35 18.17 4.78
CA ALA A 59 -1.55 19.61 4.65
C ALA A 59 -1.73 20.26 6.02
N ALA A 60 -2.35 19.55 6.98
CA ALA A 60 -2.44 19.94 8.37
C ALA A 60 -1.06 20.17 9.00
N ALA A 61 -0.18 19.18 8.93
CA ALA A 61 1.17 19.25 9.51
C ALA A 61 2.01 20.33 8.83
N ALA A 62 2.02 20.36 7.50
CA ALA A 62 2.76 21.34 6.71
C ALA A 62 2.33 22.79 7.06
N ALA A 63 1.01 23.05 7.13
CA ALA A 63 0.49 24.36 7.49
C ALA A 63 0.82 24.74 8.94
N ALA A 64 0.73 23.78 9.88
CA ALA A 64 1.08 24.00 11.27
C ALA A 64 2.57 24.32 11.45
N ASP A 65 3.47 23.60 10.78
CA ASP A 65 4.92 23.80 10.82
C ASP A 65 5.35 25.12 10.16
N ALA A 66 4.65 25.52 9.09
CA ALA A 66 4.77 26.86 8.51
C ALA A 66 4.25 27.98 9.45
N GLY A 67 3.65 27.62 10.58
CA GLY A 67 3.24 28.53 11.66
C GLY A 67 1.93 29.26 11.39
N LEU A 68 1.04 28.68 10.60
CA LEU A 68 -0.29 29.23 10.38
C LEU A 68 -1.13 29.14 11.66
N PRO A 69 -2.08 30.06 11.88
CA PRO A 69 -3.05 29.92 12.97
C PRO A 69 -4.00 28.74 12.70
N THR A 70 -4.53 28.11 13.74
CA THR A 70 -5.39 26.91 13.65
C THR A 70 -6.60 27.10 12.74
N ASP A 71 -7.19 28.30 12.71
CA ASP A 71 -8.34 28.58 11.83
C ASP A 71 -7.93 28.60 10.35
N ALA A 72 -6.69 28.97 10.04
CA ALA A 72 -6.14 28.90 8.68
C ALA A 72 -5.74 27.48 8.33
N VAL A 73 -5.14 26.73 9.26
CA VAL A 73 -4.82 25.30 9.06
C VAL A 73 -6.09 24.52 8.70
N ALA A 74 -7.18 24.72 9.45
CA ALA A 74 -8.46 24.07 9.18
C ALA A 74 -9.01 24.39 7.78
N GLU A 75 -8.84 25.63 7.29
CA GLU A 75 -9.25 26.01 5.93
C GLU A 75 -8.39 25.33 4.87
N VAL A 76 -7.07 25.22 5.10
CA VAL A 76 -6.17 24.50 4.18
C VAL A 76 -6.56 23.03 4.09
N VAL A 77 -6.72 22.37 5.23
CA VAL A 77 -7.10 20.96 5.31
C VAL A 77 -8.42 20.69 4.58
N SER A 78 -9.44 21.51 4.85
CA SER A 78 -10.75 21.34 4.22
C SER A 78 -10.71 21.51 2.71
N GLN A 79 -9.97 22.52 2.21
CA GLN A 79 -9.81 22.69 0.76
C GLN A 79 -9.01 21.56 0.12
N VAL A 80 -7.97 21.06 0.79
CA VAL A 80 -7.17 19.92 0.29
C VAL A 80 -8.06 18.68 0.22
N ALA A 81 -8.71 18.29 1.32
CA ALA A 81 -9.62 17.14 1.38
C ALA A 81 -10.75 17.23 0.33
N ASP A 82 -11.41 18.39 0.19
CA ASP A 82 -12.47 18.60 -0.81
C ASP A 82 -11.96 18.52 -2.26
N SER A 83 -10.73 18.97 -2.51
CA SER A 83 -10.15 19.01 -3.87
C SER A 83 -9.55 17.68 -4.31
N SER A 84 -9.24 16.81 -3.35
CA SER A 84 -8.50 15.57 -3.54
C SER A 84 -9.44 14.36 -3.51
N GLU A 85 -10.65 14.49 -4.08
CA GLU A 85 -11.77 13.51 -4.08
C GLU A 85 -11.38 12.03 -4.37
N ASN A 86 -10.12 11.69 -4.67
CA ASN A 86 -9.62 10.33 -4.87
C ASN A 86 -8.32 9.92 -4.14
N VAL A 87 -7.48 10.79 -3.55
CA VAL A 87 -6.25 10.36 -2.83
C VAL A 87 -5.82 11.41 -1.80
N ALA A 88 -6.54 11.52 -0.69
CA ALA A 88 -6.26 12.47 0.37
C ALA A 88 -5.50 11.80 1.53
N ASP A 89 -4.61 12.55 2.18
CA ASP A 89 -3.94 12.08 3.39
C ASP A 89 -4.97 11.76 4.49
N PRO A 90 -4.92 10.58 5.14
CA PRO A 90 -5.85 10.18 6.19
C PRO A 90 -5.99 11.19 7.33
N ALA A 91 -4.91 11.91 7.66
CA ALA A 91 -4.92 12.94 8.70
C ALA A 91 -5.75 14.15 8.28
N ASP A 92 -5.65 14.55 7.01
CA ASP A 92 -6.43 15.64 6.44
C ASP A 92 -7.91 15.26 6.32
N VAL A 93 -8.21 14.04 5.85
CA VAL A 93 -9.58 13.51 5.77
C VAL A 93 -10.20 13.42 7.16
N ALA A 94 -9.49 12.87 8.15
CA ALA A 94 -10.00 12.74 9.51
C ALA A 94 -10.31 14.10 10.14
N ALA A 95 -9.45 15.10 9.90
CA ALA A 95 -9.64 16.44 10.43
C ALA A 95 -10.77 17.19 9.73
N ASP A 96 -10.91 17.08 8.40
CA ASP A 96 -12.03 17.66 7.67
C ASP A 96 -13.36 17.02 8.08
N ALA A 97 -13.43 15.69 8.13
CA ALA A 97 -14.59 14.95 8.63
C ALA A 97 -15.00 15.38 10.04
N ALA A 98 -14.02 15.64 10.93
CA ALA A 98 -14.29 16.17 12.26
C ALA A 98 -14.87 17.61 12.21
N LEU A 99 -14.34 18.49 11.35
CA LEU A 99 -14.83 19.86 11.17
C LEU A 99 -16.27 19.88 10.66
N ASP A 100 -16.59 19.05 9.66
CA ASP A 100 -17.91 18.91 9.07
C ASP A 100 -18.96 18.44 10.09
N ASN A 101 -18.51 17.64 11.06
CA ASN A 101 -19.30 17.19 12.19
C ASN A 101 -19.30 18.15 13.40
N GLY A 102 -18.75 19.36 13.21
CA GLY A 102 -18.85 20.46 14.16
C GLY A 102 -17.78 20.47 15.25
N ALA A 103 -16.68 19.75 15.05
CA ALA A 103 -15.48 19.90 15.89
C ALA A 103 -14.94 21.34 15.80
N THR A 104 -14.19 21.76 16.81
CA THR A 104 -13.46 23.03 16.74
C THR A 104 -12.20 22.87 15.89
N PRO A 105 -11.66 23.95 15.28
CA PRO A 105 -10.38 23.90 14.57
C PRO A 105 -9.23 23.34 15.40
N ALA A 106 -9.24 23.58 16.71
CA ALA A 106 -8.26 23.00 17.62
C ALA A 106 -8.41 21.47 17.75
N GLN A 107 -9.64 20.97 17.85
CA GLN A 107 -9.88 19.53 17.92
C GLN A 107 -9.54 18.84 16.60
N ALA A 108 -9.92 19.40 15.46
CA ALA A 108 -9.57 18.87 14.14
C ALA A 108 -8.04 18.84 13.95
N SER A 109 -7.34 19.90 14.37
CA SER A 109 -5.87 19.93 14.35
C SER A 109 -5.24 18.92 15.30
N ASP A 110 -5.85 18.66 16.47
CA ASP A 110 -5.39 17.61 17.39
C ASP A 110 -5.62 16.21 16.79
N VAL A 111 -6.72 16.00 16.04
CA VAL A 111 -7.00 14.75 15.32
C VAL A 111 -5.97 14.52 14.21
N ALA A 112 -5.76 15.47 13.30
CA ALA A 112 -4.78 15.36 12.23
C ALA A 112 -3.39 14.98 12.79
N ALA A 113 -2.91 15.75 13.77
CA ALA A 113 -1.59 15.52 14.36
C ALA A 113 -1.44 14.16 15.05
N ALA A 114 -2.54 13.60 15.57
CA ALA A 114 -2.53 12.26 16.15
C ALA A 114 -2.47 11.19 15.05
N VAL A 115 -3.23 11.36 13.96
CA VAL A 115 -3.22 10.45 12.80
C VAL A 115 -1.86 10.47 12.11
N ASP A 116 -1.29 11.65 11.84
CA ASP A 116 0.08 11.82 11.32
C ASP A 116 1.15 11.11 12.18
N SER A 117 0.88 10.99 13.49
CA SER A 117 1.79 10.32 14.43
C SER A 117 1.61 8.79 14.47
N GLY A 118 0.73 8.24 13.64
CA GLY A 118 0.40 6.83 13.52
C GLY A 118 -0.71 6.36 14.47
N SER A 119 -1.63 7.25 14.88
CA SER A 119 -2.86 6.83 15.58
C SER A 119 -3.96 6.55 14.56
N SER A 120 -4.82 5.59 14.84
CA SER A 120 -6.07 5.43 14.07
C SER A 120 -6.91 6.72 14.15
N ALA A 121 -7.68 7.00 13.10
CA ALA A 121 -8.60 8.13 13.04
C ALA A 121 -9.65 8.05 14.15
N SER A 122 -10.11 6.84 14.46
CA SER A 122 -11.02 6.59 15.58
C SER A 122 -10.43 6.94 16.95
N ALA A 123 -9.21 6.50 17.26
CA ALA A 123 -8.53 6.84 18.51
C ALA A 123 -8.25 8.33 18.61
N ALA A 124 -7.76 8.93 17.52
CA ALA A 124 -7.49 10.36 17.43
C ALA A 124 -8.76 11.20 17.71
N ALA A 125 -9.88 10.87 17.05
CA ALA A 125 -11.16 11.53 17.26
C ALA A 125 -11.69 11.37 18.70
N ALA A 126 -11.56 10.17 19.27
CA ALA A 126 -11.97 9.90 20.65
C ALA A 126 -11.12 10.67 21.67
N ASP A 127 -9.80 10.74 21.48
CA ASP A 127 -8.87 11.48 22.35
C ASP A 127 -9.05 13.00 22.24
N ALA A 128 -9.45 13.51 21.06
CA ALA A 128 -9.90 14.89 20.88
C ALA A 128 -11.26 15.18 21.57
N GLY A 129 -11.88 14.16 22.16
CA GLY A 129 -13.11 14.26 22.94
C GLY A 129 -14.37 14.42 22.09
N LEU A 130 -14.34 13.90 20.86
CA LEU A 130 -15.51 13.87 19.97
C LEU A 130 -16.50 12.79 20.43
N ASP A 131 -17.79 13.01 20.16
CA ASP A 131 -18.84 12.04 20.49
C ASP A 131 -18.78 10.84 19.53
N ALA A 132 -19.27 9.67 19.98
CA ALA A 132 -19.14 8.41 19.22
C ALA A 132 -19.73 8.45 17.80
N SER A 133 -20.78 9.25 17.56
CA SER A 133 -21.32 9.43 16.20
C SER A 133 -20.34 10.14 15.28
N VAL A 134 -19.63 11.14 15.81
CA VAL A 134 -18.59 11.86 15.04
C VAL A 134 -17.39 10.97 14.79
N VAL A 135 -17.00 10.15 15.78
CA VAL A 135 -15.94 9.16 15.61
C VAL A 135 -16.29 8.18 14.49
N ALA A 136 -17.52 7.67 14.46
CA ALA A 136 -17.97 6.79 13.39
C ALA A 136 -17.96 7.48 12.01
N ASP A 137 -18.44 8.72 11.92
CA ASP A 137 -18.42 9.49 10.66
C ASP A 137 -17.00 9.82 10.17
N VAL A 138 -16.03 10.01 11.09
CA VAL A 138 -14.61 10.22 10.75
C VAL A 138 -14.00 8.93 10.20
N VAL A 139 -14.27 7.80 10.84
CA VAL A 139 -13.78 6.48 10.40
C VAL A 139 -14.32 6.12 9.02
N ASP A 140 -15.63 6.28 8.82
CA ASP A 140 -16.32 6.01 7.55
C ASP A 140 -15.67 6.81 6.41
N GLN A 141 -15.39 8.09 6.62
CA GLN A 141 -14.76 8.94 5.59
C GLN A 141 -13.29 8.59 5.32
N VAL A 142 -12.51 8.26 6.35
CA VAL A 142 -11.11 7.86 6.17
C VAL A 142 -11.03 6.51 5.45
N ALA A 143 -11.89 5.56 5.80
CA ALA A 143 -11.98 4.27 5.13
C ALA A 143 -12.43 4.44 3.66
N ASP A 144 -13.50 5.19 3.41
CA ASP A 144 -13.98 5.49 2.04
C ASP A 144 -12.91 6.20 1.19
N SER A 145 -12.11 7.09 1.80
CA SER A 145 -11.01 7.76 1.10
C SER A 145 -9.89 6.78 0.75
N SER A 146 -9.54 5.88 1.68
CA SER A 146 -8.50 4.87 1.48
C SER A 146 -8.84 3.89 0.35
N ASP A 147 -10.12 3.59 0.13
CA ASP A 147 -10.58 2.77 -1.00
C ASP A 147 -10.27 3.38 -2.39
N ASN A 148 -9.95 4.68 -2.44
CA ASN A 148 -9.59 5.38 -3.67
C ASN A 148 -8.07 5.46 -3.91
N VAL A 149 -7.25 4.99 -2.96
CA VAL A 149 -5.80 4.88 -3.14
C VAL A 149 -5.51 4.01 -4.36
N ALA A 150 -4.67 4.53 -5.26
CA ALA A 150 -4.31 3.83 -6.48
C ALA A 150 -3.42 2.62 -6.17
N ASP A 151 -3.50 1.61 -7.03
CA ASP A 151 -2.63 0.43 -6.94
C ASP A 151 -1.15 0.87 -7.00
N SER A 152 -0.30 0.28 -6.15
CA SER A 152 1.11 0.62 -6.03
C SER A 152 1.86 0.51 -7.36
N ALA A 153 1.44 -0.40 -8.25
CA ALA A 153 2.01 -0.51 -9.59
C ALA A 153 1.66 0.68 -10.50
N ASP A 154 0.43 1.19 -10.39
CA ASP A 154 -0.02 2.37 -11.14
C ASP A 154 0.68 3.63 -10.61
N VAL A 155 0.79 3.77 -9.28
CA VAL A 155 1.52 4.88 -8.63
C VAL A 155 3.00 4.88 -9.05
N ALA A 156 3.66 3.72 -9.00
CA ALA A 156 5.05 3.59 -9.41
C ALA A 156 5.27 3.93 -10.89
N ALA A 157 4.31 3.56 -11.75
CA ALA A 157 4.34 3.84 -13.17
C ALA A 157 4.25 5.35 -13.46
N ASP A 158 3.30 6.02 -12.81
CA ASP A 158 3.09 7.46 -12.97
C ASP A 158 4.28 8.24 -12.41
N ALA A 159 4.77 7.90 -11.22
CA ALA A 159 5.96 8.50 -10.63
C ALA A 159 7.21 8.33 -11.53
N ALA A 160 7.38 7.16 -12.14
CA ALA A 160 8.46 6.93 -13.10
C ALA A 160 8.31 7.82 -14.34
N ALA A 161 7.09 7.99 -14.84
CA ALA A 161 6.81 8.85 -16.00
C ALA A 161 7.11 10.32 -15.70
N GLU A 162 6.72 10.80 -14.52
CA GLU A 162 6.99 12.16 -14.04
C GLU A 162 8.48 12.43 -13.82
N ALA A 163 9.21 11.43 -13.31
CA ALA A 163 10.66 11.46 -13.21
C ALA A 163 11.36 11.41 -14.58
N GLY A 164 10.61 11.30 -15.68
CA GLY A 164 11.08 11.39 -17.05
C GLY A 164 11.56 10.05 -17.63
N ALA A 165 11.12 8.93 -17.07
CA ALA A 165 11.38 7.61 -17.63
C ALA A 165 10.75 7.46 -19.03
N SER A 166 11.34 6.59 -19.85
CA SER A 166 10.73 6.26 -21.15
C SER A 166 9.51 5.35 -20.98
N PRO A 167 8.57 5.32 -21.94
CA PRO A 167 7.38 4.45 -21.85
C PRO A 167 7.71 2.96 -21.63
N ASP A 168 8.82 2.49 -22.20
CA ASP A 168 9.29 1.11 -22.01
C ASP A 168 9.76 0.85 -20.58
N GLN A 169 10.34 1.86 -19.92
CA GLN A 169 10.78 1.78 -18.53
C GLN A 169 9.59 1.88 -17.56
N VAL A 170 8.66 2.79 -17.81
CA VAL A 170 7.40 2.90 -17.04
C VAL A 170 6.64 1.57 -17.04
N SER A 171 6.52 0.94 -18.22
CA SER A 171 5.85 -0.37 -18.32
C SER A 171 6.61 -1.50 -17.61
N GLN A 172 7.94 -1.40 -17.51
CA GLN A 172 8.75 -2.38 -16.78
C GLN A 172 8.61 -2.22 -15.27
N VAL A 173 8.59 -0.97 -14.77
CA VAL A 173 8.35 -0.66 -13.36
C VAL A 173 6.97 -1.16 -12.94
N ALA A 174 5.92 -0.76 -13.67
CA ALA A 174 4.55 -1.18 -13.37
C ALA A 174 4.41 -2.71 -13.31
N ALA A 175 4.94 -3.41 -14.32
CA ALA A 175 4.83 -4.87 -14.37
C ALA A 175 5.64 -5.58 -13.26
N ALA A 176 6.77 -5.01 -12.85
CA ALA A 176 7.58 -5.56 -11.77
C ALA A 176 6.89 -5.36 -10.41
N VAL A 177 6.33 -4.18 -10.16
CA VAL A 177 5.57 -3.88 -8.93
C VAL A 177 4.29 -4.72 -8.87
N ASP A 178 3.54 -4.84 -9.96
CA ASP A 178 2.36 -5.74 -10.07
C ASP A 178 2.73 -7.23 -9.87
N SER A 179 4.02 -7.57 -10.01
CA SER A 179 4.55 -8.92 -9.75
C SER A 179 5.19 -9.08 -8.36
N GLY A 180 5.07 -8.07 -7.48
CA GLY A 180 5.55 -8.07 -6.10
C GLY A 180 7.00 -7.62 -5.91
N ALA A 181 7.61 -6.93 -6.89
CA ALA A 181 8.92 -6.31 -6.69
C ALA A 181 8.75 -4.96 -5.98
N THR A 182 9.65 -4.66 -5.05
CA THR A 182 9.64 -3.34 -4.39
C THR A 182 9.77 -2.21 -5.42
N PRO A 183 9.11 -1.06 -5.22
CA PRO A 183 9.20 0.09 -6.14
C PRO A 183 10.64 0.50 -6.45
N THR A 184 11.50 0.50 -5.42
CA THR A 184 12.95 0.77 -5.57
C THR A 184 13.63 -0.22 -6.51
N ASP A 185 13.45 -1.53 -6.31
CA ASP A 185 14.12 -2.56 -7.12
C ASP A 185 13.58 -2.55 -8.56
N ALA A 186 12.26 -2.44 -8.71
CA ALA A 186 11.59 -2.31 -10.01
C ALA A 186 12.13 -1.12 -10.82
N ALA A 187 12.25 0.05 -10.20
CA ALA A 187 12.80 1.25 -10.82
C ALA A 187 14.29 1.11 -11.16
N ALA A 188 15.08 0.52 -10.27
CA ALA A 188 16.51 0.30 -10.48
C ALA A 188 16.78 -0.69 -11.63
N ASP A 189 16.02 -1.78 -11.71
CA ASP A 189 16.14 -2.80 -12.75
C ASP A 189 15.64 -2.31 -14.11
N ALA A 190 14.62 -1.44 -14.13
CA ALA A 190 14.21 -0.69 -15.31
C ALA A 190 15.28 0.35 -15.76
N GLY A 191 16.35 0.55 -14.98
CA GLY A 191 17.50 1.38 -15.31
C GLY A 191 17.24 2.87 -15.15
N LEU A 192 16.35 3.27 -14.24
CA LEU A 192 16.15 4.66 -13.87
C LEU A 192 17.42 5.24 -13.20
N SER A 193 17.53 6.57 -13.17
CA SER A 193 18.56 7.23 -12.37
C SER A 193 18.23 7.14 -10.88
N ALA A 194 19.24 7.20 -10.01
CA ALA A 194 19.04 7.16 -8.56
C ALA A 194 18.03 8.19 -8.04
N ASP A 195 18.03 9.42 -8.58
CA ASP A 195 17.05 10.44 -8.19
C ASP A 195 15.61 10.06 -8.59
N ALA A 196 15.44 9.34 -9.72
CA ALA A 196 14.13 8.90 -10.20
C ALA A 196 13.64 7.64 -9.47
N VAL A 197 14.58 6.77 -9.05
CA VAL A 197 14.28 5.65 -8.16
C VAL A 197 13.75 6.17 -6.83
N ALA A 198 14.42 7.16 -6.24
CA ALA A 198 13.96 7.78 -5.00
C ALA A 198 12.57 8.42 -5.16
N THR A 199 12.31 9.13 -6.26
CA THR A 199 10.96 9.66 -6.53
C THR A 199 9.90 8.57 -6.61
N VAL A 200 10.17 7.45 -7.29
CA VAL A 200 9.22 6.33 -7.37
C VAL A 200 8.96 5.72 -6.00
N ASP A 201 10.02 5.51 -5.21
CA ASP A 201 9.95 4.99 -3.84
C ASP A 201 9.13 5.92 -2.94
N ASP A 202 9.51 7.20 -2.88
CA ASP A 202 8.84 8.21 -2.05
C ASP A 202 7.35 8.37 -2.44
N SER A 203 7.00 8.30 -3.73
CA SER A 203 5.61 8.42 -4.19
C SER A 203 4.76 7.20 -3.87
N VAL A 204 5.31 5.98 -3.98
CA VAL A 204 4.56 4.77 -3.62
C VAL A 204 4.42 4.67 -2.11
N ASP A 205 5.48 4.96 -1.35
CA ASP A 205 5.43 5.02 0.11
C ASP A 205 4.38 6.04 0.58
N ALA A 206 4.38 7.25 0.03
CA ALA A 206 3.37 8.27 0.35
C ALA A 206 1.95 7.83 -0.03
N SER A 207 1.76 7.07 -1.12
CA SER A 207 0.45 6.54 -1.48
C SER A 207 -0.02 5.44 -0.53
N ASN A 208 0.89 4.56 -0.10
CA ASN A 208 0.58 3.49 0.86
C ASN A 208 0.31 4.04 2.26
N ASP A 209 0.98 5.13 2.65
CA ASP A 209 0.70 5.85 3.89
C ASP A 209 -0.72 6.48 3.90
N ASN A 210 -1.39 6.56 2.74
CA ASN A 210 -2.78 7.01 2.65
C ASN A 210 -3.82 5.90 2.88
N SER A 211 -3.39 4.66 3.13
CA SER A 211 -4.28 3.56 3.53
C SER A 211 -4.81 3.78 4.95
N ALA A 212 -6.07 3.43 5.20
CA ALA A 212 -6.67 3.53 6.52
C ALA A 212 -6.07 2.51 7.50
N ASP A 213 -5.96 2.87 8.78
CA ASP A 213 -5.50 1.94 9.81
C ASP A 213 -6.47 0.74 9.94
N SER A 214 -5.92 -0.45 10.22
CA SER A 214 -6.70 -1.68 10.43
C SER A 214 -7.83 -1.55 11.46
N ALA A 215 -7.67 -0.71 12.49
CA ALA A 215 -8.70 -0.42 13.48
C ALA A 215 -9.86 0.37 12.87
N ASP A 216 -9.56 1.32 11.98
CA ASP A 216 -10.55 2.11 11.27
C ASP A 216 -11.27 1.25 10.22
N VAL A 217 -10.56 0.42 9.45
CA VAL A 217 -11.16 -0.54 8.51
C VAL A 217 -12.07 -1.54 9.25
N ALA A 218 -11.66 -2.05 10.41
CA ALA A 218 -12.47 -2.96 11.19
C ALA A 218 -13.75 -2.29 11.72
N ALA A 219 -13.62 -1.04 12.15
CA ALA A 219 -14.72 -0.25 12.68
C ALA A 219 -15.72 0.15 11.58
N ASP A 220 -15.22 0.54 10.41
CA ASP A 220 -16.01 0.79 9.22
C ASP A 220 -16.79 -0.46 8.79
N ALA A 221 -16.11 -1.60 8.63
CA ALA A 221 -16.75 -2.87 8.31
C ALA A 221 -17.84 -3.27 9.32
N ALA A 222 -17.67 -2.92 10.59
CA ALA A 222 -18.69 -3.13 11.62
C ALA A 222 -19.89 -2.17 11.44
N ALA A 223 -19.64 -0.90 11.14
CA ALA A 223 -20.67 0.10 10.83
C ALA A 223 -21.51 -0.34 9.63
N ASP A 224 -20.84 -0.80 8.59
CA ASP A 224 -21.41 -1.26 7.33
C ASP A 224 -22.28 -2.53 7.50
N ALA A 225 -21.89 -3.37 8.47
CA ALA A 225 -22.69 -4.50 8.95
C ALA A 225 -23.87 -4.11 9.87
N GLY A 226 -24.05 -2.82 10.14
CA GLY A 226 -25.15 -2.25 10.91
C GLY A 226 -24.92 -2.17 12.43
N ALA A 227 -23.66 -2.13 12.88
CA ALA A 227 -23.33 -1.78 14.26
C ALA A 227 -23.83 -0.36 14.61
N SER A 228 -24.09 -0.10 15.89
CA SER A 228 -24.33 1.29 16.34
C SER A 228 -23.01 2.04 16.50
N ASP A 229 -23.03 3.37 16.49
CA ASP A 229 -21.86 4.24 16.68
C ASP A 229 -21.05 3.87 17.95
N ASP A 230 -21.74 3.55 19.05
CA ASP A 230 -21.10 3.09 20.29
C ASP A 230 -20.35 1.75 20.12
N GLN A 231 -20.82 0.89 19.24
CA GLN A 231 -20.18 -0.41 18.93
C GLN A 231 -19.03 -0.24 17.95
N VAL A 232 -19.17 0.63 16.95
CA VAL A 232 -18.09 1.01 16.01
C VAL A 232 -16.88 1.52 16.79
N ALA A 233 -17.08 2.51 17.68
CA ALA A 233 -16.02 3.04 18.52
C ALA A 233 -15.41 1.99 19.48
N GLN A 234 -16.19 1.00 19.93
CA GLN A 234 -15.68 -0.10 20.74
C GLN A 234 -14.82 -1.08 19.94
N VAL A 235 -15.19 -1.36 18.69
CA VAL A 235 -14.40 -2.23 17.80
C VAL A 235 -13.07 -1.57 17.50
N ALA A 236 -13.09 -0.32 17.03
CA ALA A 236 -11.88 0.43 16.71
C ALA A 236 -10.89 0.45 17.89
N SER A 237 -11.37 0.90 19.07
CA SER A 237 -10.55 0.97 20.28
C SER A 237 -10.00 -0.39 20.73
N ALA A 238 -10.72 -1.49 20.50
CA ALA A 238 -10.24 -2.81 20.86
C ALA A 238 -9.17 -3.33 19.89
N VAL A 239 -9.31 -3.02 18.59
CA VAL A 239 -8.30 -3.35 17.58
C VAL A 239 -7.01 -2.55 17.80
N ASP A 240 -7.12 -1.25 18.12
CA ASP A 240 -5.99 -0.41 18.53
C ASP A 240 -5.26 -0.95 19.77
N ASP A 241 -6.02 -1.49 20.73
CA ASP A 241 -5.47 -2.15 21.92
C ASP A 241 -4.84 -3.54 21.61
N GLY A 242 -4.90 -3.98 20.34
CA GLY A 242 -4.29 -5.19 19.80
C GLY A 242 -5.19 -6.43 19.83
N ALA A 243 -6.51 -6.27 19.92
CA ALA A 243 -7.45 -7.39 19.70
C ALA A 243 -7.55 -7.72 18.20
N SER A 244 -7.83 -8.98 17.85
CA SER A 244 -8.17 -9.29 16.46
C SER A 244 -9.51 -8.64 16.08
N PRO A 245 -9.73 -8.27 14.81
CA PRO A 245 -10.97 -7.64 14.37
C PRO A 245 -12.23 -8.45 14.74
N SER A 246 -12.17 -9.78 14.57
CA SER A 246 -13.24 -10.70 14.98
C SER A 246 -13.50 -10.76 16.50
N ASP A 247 -12.46 -10.71 17.33
CA ASP A 247 -12.62 -10.69 18.80
C ASP A 247 -13.18 -9.33 19.25
N ALA A 248 -12.68 -8.22 18.69
CA ALA A 248 -13.18 -6.87 18.93
C ALA A 248 -14.67 -6.74 18.61
N ALA A 249 -15.08 -7.21 17.43
CA ALA A 249 -16.49 -7.25 17.02
C ALA A 249 -17.36 -8.09 17.97
N SER A 250 -16.85 -9.24 18.41
CA SER A 250 -17.55 -10.13 19.34
C SER A 250 -17.73 -9.49 20.73
N ASP A 251 -16.69 -8.83 21.24
CA ASP A 251 -16.70 -8.14 22.54
C ASP A 251 -17.60 -6.89 22.52
N ALA A 252 -17.70 -6.20 21.38
CA ALA A 252 -18.69 -5.15 21.13
C ALA A 252 -20.14 -5.69 21.05
N GLY A 253 -20.32 -7.01 21.12
CA GLY A 253 -21.63 -7.67 21.14
C GLY A 253 -22.26 -7.85 19.77
N LEU A 254 -21.47 -7.80 18.69
CA LEU A 254 -21.90 -8.13 17.34
C LEU A 254 -22.08 -9.65 17.19
N SER A 255 -22.79 -10.07 16.14
CA SER A 255 -23.02 -11.50 15.90
C SER A 255 -21.79 -12.16 15.27
N ASP A 256 -21.60 -13.46 15.48
CA ASP A 256 -20.52 -14.24 14.87
C ASP A 256 -20.40 -14.05 13.35
N ALA A 257 -21.54 -13.83 12.66
CA ALA A 257 -21.55 -13.59 11.22
C ALA A 257 -20.99 -12.22 10.83
N VAL A 258 -21.19 -11.22 11.68
CA VAL A 258 -20.63 -9.87 11.50
C VAL A 258 -19.16 -9.86 11.87
N ALA A 259 -18.78 -10.51 12.97
CA ALA A 259 -17.38 -10.65 13.37
C ALA A 259 -16.53 -11.31 12.27
N ALA A 260 -17.06 -12.35 11.61
CA ALA A 260 -16.39 -12.98 10.47
C ALA A 260 -16.32 -12.10 9.20
N GLN A 261 -17.28 -11.19 9.02
CA GLN A 261 -17.26 -10.23 7.91
C GLN A 261 -16.19 -9.16 8.15
N VAL A 262 -16.14 -8.60 9.37
CA VAL A 262 -15.12 -7.63 9.78
C VAL A 262 -13.72 -8.20 9.59
N ASP A 263 -13.47 -9.43 10.06
CA ASP A 263 -12.20 -10.15 9.84
C ASP A 263 -11.86 -10.24 8.34
N GLN A 264 -12.82 -10.62 7.51
CA GLN A 264 -12.61 -10.79 6.07
C GLN A 264 -12.36 -9.47 5.33
N THR A 265 -12.98 -8.37 5.76
CA THR A 265 -12.73 -7.04 5.17
C THR A 265 -11.33 -6.56 5.52
N VAL A 266 -10.92 -6.68 6.78
CA VAL A 266 -9.56 -6.31 7.22
C VAL A 266 -8.52 -7.19 6.55
N ASP A 267 -8.73 -8.50 6.45
CA ASP A 267 -7.83 -9.41 5.72
C ASP A 267 -7.71 -9.03 4.23
N ALA A 268 -8.78 -8.51 3.62
CA ALA A 268 -8.75 -8.04 2.24
C ALA A 268 -8.03 -6.71 2.07
N SER A 269 -8.17 -5.78 3.03
CA SER A 269 -7.48 -4.49 3.02
C SER A 269 -5.98 -4.64 3.25
N VAL A 270 -5.58 -5.49 4.20
CA VAL A 270 -4.15 -5.81 4.40
C VAL A 270 -3.58 -6.60 3.22
N ALA A 271 -4.41 -7.34 2.47
CA ALA A 271 -3.99 -8.03 1.26
C ALA A 271 -3.86 -7.08 0.05
N SER A 272 -4.53 -5.93 0.04
CA SER A 272 -4.30 -4.85 -0.93
C SER A 272 -3.12 -3.95 -0.56
N ASP A 273 -2.77 -3.82 0.73
CA ASP A 273 -1.52 -3.20 1.19
C ASP A 273 -0.30 -4.14 1.09
N ALA A 274 -0.50 -5.41 0.75
CA ALA A 274 0.54 -6.41 0.79
C ALA A 274 1.26 -6.57 -0.55
N ASP A 275 2.30 -5.77 -0.73
CA ASP A 275 3.63 -6.35 -0.96
C ASP A 275 4.00 -7.22 0.26
N ALA A 276 3.32 -8.37 0.43
CA ALA A 276 3.62 -9.26 1.53
C ALA A 276 5.07 -9.71 1.35
N THR A 277 5.95 -9.30 2.27
CA THR A 277 7.32 -9.78 2.24
C THR A 277 7.30 -11.31 2.32
N PRO A 278 8.29 -12.01 1.75
CA PRO A 278 8.39 -13.46 1.91
C PRO A 278 8.33 -13.91 3.38
N GLY A 279 8.78 -13.06 4.31
CA GLY A 279 8.62 -13.23 5.75
C GLY A 279 7.18 -13.14 6.23
N GLN A 280 6.40 -12.17 5.78
CA GLN A 280 4.97 -12.02 6.09
C GLN A 280 4.15 -13.18 5.51
N VAL A 281 4.37 -13.57 4.26
CA VAL A 281 3.71 -14.74 3.64
C VAL A 281 4.02 -16.02 4.43
N ALA A 282 5.28 -16.19 4.85
CA ALA A 282 5.68 -17.31 5.66
C ALA A 282 5.05 -17.31 7.05
N ALA A 283 4.93 -16.13 7.65
CA ALA A 283 4.38 -15.92 8.98
C ALA A 283 2.87 -16.17 8.99
N GLU A 284 2.15 -15.67 7.99
CA GLU A 284 0.72 -15.91 7.85
C GLU A 284 0.42 -17.40 7.65
N ALA A 285 1.12 -18.04 6.71
CA ALA A 285 1.02 -19.49 6.51
C ALA A 285 1.37 -20.30 7.78
N ALA A 286 2.20 -19.76 8.68
CA ALA A 286 2.52 -20.37 9.97
C ALA A 286 1.35 -20.24 10.95
N ILE A 287 0.73 -19.05 11.05
CA ILE A 287 -0.46 -18.78 11.88
C ILE A 287 -1.63 -19.66 11.43
N ASP A 288 -1.90 -19.73 10.13
CA ASP A 288 -2.88 -20.61 9.51
C ASP A 288 -2.64 -22.10 9.81
N ALA A 289 -1.36 -22.47 9.93
CA ALA A 289 -0.96 -23.81 10.33
C ALA A 289 -1.04 -24.05 11.85
N GLY A 290 -1.44 -23.05 12.63
CA GLY A 290 -1.63 -23.10 14.08
C GLY A 290 -0.37 -22.76 14.88
N ALA A 291 0.54 -21.96 14.34
CA ALA A 291 1.65 -21.37 15.09
C ALA A 291 1.16 -20.23 16.00
N THR A 292 2.01 -19.81 16.94
CA THR A 292 1.74 -18.62 17.76
C THR A 292 2.27 -17.35 17.10
N GLN A 293 1.72 -16.18 17.43
CA GLN A 293 2.23 -14.88 16.97
C GLN A 293 3.74 -14.72 17.18
N ALA A 294 4.25 -15.06 18.37
CA ALA A 294 5.68 -14.97 18.67
C ALA A 294 6.57 -15.89 17.80
N GLN A 295 6.01 -16.92 17.17
CA GLN A 295 6.71 -17.76 16.20
C GLN A 295 6.63 -17.17 14.79
N ALA A 296 5.50 -16.55 14.45
CA ALA A 296 5.32 -15.81 13.20
C ALA A 296 6.26 -14.59 13.14
N ASP A 297 6.34 -13.78 14.20
CA ASP A 297 7.27 -12.64 14.28
C ASP A 297 8.73 -13.08 14.11
N GLN A 298 9.10 -14.23 14.67
CA GLN A 298 10.44 -14.81 14.49
C GLN A 298 10.73 -15.28 13.07
N ILE A 299 9.69 -15.67 12.31
CA ILE A 299 9.83 -16.06 10.91
C ILE A 299 10.04 -14.81 10.04
N ILE A 300 9.26 -13.75 10.25
CA ILE A 300 9.41 -12.45 9.58
C ILE A 300 10.84 -11.95 9.77
N ASP A 301 11.29 -11.82 11.02
CA ASP A 301 12.64 -11.37 11.33
C ASP A 301 13.73 -12.25 10.72
N ALA A 302 13.53 -13.57 10.64
CA ALA A 302 14.53 -14.46 10.07
C ALA A 302 14.62 -14.32 8.54
N ILE A 303 13.48 -14.22 7.87
CA ILE A 303 13.41 -14.18 6.41
C ILE A 303 13.81 -12.81 5.90
N ASP A 304 13.17 -11.75 6.39
CA ASP A 304 13.31 -10.40 5.82
C ASP A 304 14.57 -9.69 6.32
N ASN A 305 14.92 -9.87 7.60
CA ASN A 305 16.05 -9.17 8.21
C ASN A 305 17.36 -9.98 8.24
N ASN A 306 17.30 -11.30 8.02
CA ASN A 306 18.47 -12.19 8.14
C ASN A 306 18.71 -13.08 6.91
N ASP A 307 18.07 -12.81 5.77
CA ASP A 307 18.19 -13.58 4.51
C ASP A 307 18.05 -15.10 4.72
N THR A 308 17.25 -15.52 5.69
CA THR A 308 17.09 -16.93 6.05
C THR A 308 15.99 -17.54 5.19
N SER A 309 16.20 -18.75 4.66
CA SER A 309 15.13 -19.42 3.92
C SER A 309 13.94 -19.78 4.80
N ALA A 310 12.74 -19.83 4.22
CA ALA A 310 11.49 -20.21 4.92
C ALA A 310 11.61 -21.53 5.71
N ALA A 311 12.35 -22.51 5.17
CA ALA A 311 12.60 -23.78 5.85
C ALA A 311 13.48 -23.62 7.11
N ALA A 312 14.53 -22.80 7.02
CA ALA A 312 15.44 -22.55 8.13
C ALA A 312 14.82 -21.63 9.18
N ALA A 313 14.04 -20.63 8.77
CA ALA A 313 13.23 -19.78 9.65
C ALA A 313 12.19 -20.61 10.41
N SER A 314 11.46 -21.48 9.71
CA SER A 314 10.47 -22.39 10.33
C SER A 314 11.09 -23.30 11.40
N THR A 315 12.29 -23.81 11.12
CA THR A 315 13.02 -24.65 12.08
C THR A 315 13.47 -23.86 13.30
N GLN A 316 13.91 -22.60 13.12
CA GLN A 316 14.36 -21.73 14.20
C GLN A 316 13.21 -21.29 15.11
N ALA A 317 12.04 -21.00 14.52
CA ALA A 317 10.80 -20.70 15.24
C ALA A 317 10.17 -21.94 15.91
N GLY A 318 10.71 -23.14 15.67
CA GLY A 318 10.29 -24.37 16.34
C GLY A 318 8.94 -24.91 15.86
N LEU A 319 8.59 -24.67 14.60
CA LEU A 319 7.40 -25.25 13.97
C LEU A 319 7.50 -26.78 13.86
N SER A 320 6.35 -27.44 13.82
CA SER A 320 6.29 -28.86 13.46
C SER A 320 6.47 -29.07 11.96
N ASP A 321 6.89 -30.28 11.57
CA ASP A 321 7.14 -30.64 10.17
C ASP A 321 5.95 -30.33 9.24
N ASP A 322 4.71 -30.58 9.70
CA ASP A 322 3.48 -30.30 8.94
C ASP A 322 3.23 -28.79 8.78
N GLN A 323 3.59 -27.99 9.78
CA GLN A 323 3.45 -26.53 9.72
C GLN A 323 4.55 -25.92 8.83
N SER A 324 5.80 -26.37 8.99
CA SER A 324 6.91 -25.95 8.13
C SER A 324 6.66 -26.26 6.67
N ALA A 325 6.04 -27.41 6.35
CA ALA A 325 5.71 -27.76 4.97
C ALA A 325 4.71 -26.78 4.34
N LYS A 326 3.70 -26.32 5.10
CA LYS A 326 2.73 -25.33 4.63
C LYS A 326 3.38 -23.97 4.41
N VAL A 327 4.21 -23.52 5.36
CA VAL A 327 4.99 -22.28 5.26
C VAL A 327 5.88 -22.27 4.03
N ILE A 328 6.67 -23.34 3.82
CA ILE A 328 7.53 -23.46 2.63
C ILE A 328 6.70 -23.45 1.35
N THR A 329 5.55 -24.14 1.33
CA THR A 329 4.68 -24.20 0.15
C THR A 329 4.09 -22.82 -0.18
N ALA A 330 3.68 -22.06 0.84
CA ALA A 330 3.15 -20.72 0.65
C ALA A 330 4.22 -19.79 0.05
N VAL A 331 5.39 -19.70 0.68
CA VAL A 331 6.51 -18.87 0.20
C VAL A 331 6.98 -19.26 -1.21
N VAL A 332 6.98 -20.56 -1.53
CA VAL A 332 7.38 -21.03 -2.87
C VAL A 332 6.33 -20.71 -3.93
N ASN A 333 5.04 -20.76 -3.60
CA ASN A 333 3.98 -20.40 -4.54
C ASN A 333 3.89 -18.89 -4.76
N ASP A 334 4.32 -18.12 -3.77
CA ASP A 334 4.34 -16.67 -3.77
C ASP A 334 5.59 -16.10 -4.46
N ALA A 335 6.73 -16.80 -4.37
CA ALA A 335 7.94 -16.47 -5.12
C ALA A 335 7.69 -16.57 -6.64
N SER A 336 7.41 -15.42 -7.27
CA SER A 336 7.25 -15.22 -8.72
C SER A 336 8.51 -15.54 -9.55
N ASP A 337 9.63 -15.82 -8.88
CA ASP A 337 10.97 -16.05 -9.45
C ASP A 337 11.34 -17.54 -9.62
N VAL A 338 10.42 -18.47 -9.34
CA VAL A 338 10.60 -19.88 -9.69
C VAL A 338 9.90 -20.15 -11.02
N PRO A 339 10.63 -20.19 -12.16
CA PRO A 339 10.01 -20.46 -13.45
C PRO A 339 9.23 -21.76 -13.37
N SER A 340 8.01 -21.74 -13.92
CA SER A 340 7.17 -22.93 -13.94
C SER A 340 7.93 -24.09 -14.61
N GLN A 341 7.57 -25.34 -14.29
CA GLN A 341 8.23 -26.49 -14.93
C GLN A 341 8.14 -26.45 -16.47
N ALA A 342 7.11 -25.80 -17.02
CA ALA A 342 6.95 -25.59 -18.44
C ALA A 342 7.87 -24.50 -18.99
N GLU A 343 8.05 -23.41 -18.25
CA GLU A 343 8.93 -22.29 -18.56
C GLU A 343 10.41 -22.70 -18.47
N ALA A 344 10.81 -23.35 -17.37
CA ALA A 344 12.15 -23.92 -17.23
C ALA A 344 12.47 -24.94 -18.34
N ALA A 345 11.50 -25.74 -18.76
CA ALA A 345 11.67 -26.68 -19.87
C ALA A 345 11.73 -25.98 -21.25
N ALA A 346 10.99 -24.88 -21.43
CA ALA A 346 10.97 -24.09 -22.65
C ALA A 346 12.29 -23.33 -22.85
N ASP A 347 12.79 -22.69 -21.79
CA ASP A 347 14.06 -21.95 -21.80
C ASP A 347 15.24 -22.89 -22.02
N ALA A 348 15.28 -24.02 -21.31
CA ALA A 348 16.30 -25.03 -21.52
C ALA A 348 16.26 -25.59 -22.96
N ALA A 349 15.08 -25.70 -23.57
CA ALA A 349 14.94 -26.11 -24.97
C ALA A 349 15.48 -25.04 -25.93
N ALA A 350 15.22 -23.75 -25.65
CA ALA A 350 15.76 -22.65 -26.43
C ALA A 350 17.29 -22.59 -26.34
N GLU A 351 17.87 -22.79 -25.15
CA GLU A 351 19.32 -22.88 -24.93
C GLU A 351 19.96 -24.10 -25.62
N ALA A 352 19.21 -25.19 -25.75
CA ALA A 352 19.61 -26.39 -26.49
C ALA A 352 19.46 -26.25 -28.02
N ASP A 353 19.31 -25.03 -28.57
CA ASP A 353 19.09 -24.76 -30.00
C ASP A 353 17.82 -25.44 -30.58
N ALA A 354 16.78 -25.68 -29.77
CA ALA A 354 15.50 -26.14 -30.30
C ALA A 354 14.82 -25.03 -31.12
N THR A 355 13.99 -25.42 -32.09
CA THR A 355 13.21 -24.45 -32.86
C THR A 355 12.08 -23.87 -32.02
N SER A 356 11.61 -22.65 -32.33
CA SER A 356 10.51 -22.00 -31.60
C SER A 356 9.23 -22.86 -31.55
N ASP A 357 8.95 -23.63 -32.62
CA ASP A 357 7.82 -24.57 -32.64
C ASP A 357 8.00 -25.71 -31.63
N GLN A 358 9.24 -26.18 -31.43
CA GLN A 358 9.57 -27.24 -30.47
C GLN A 358 9.56 -26.73 -29.03
N VAL A 359 10.05 -25.51 -28.80
CA VAL A 359 9.98 -24.82 -27.50
C VAL A 359 8.52 -24.65 -27.07
N GLN A 360 7.67 -24.12 -27.95
CA GLN A 360 6.24 -23.97 -27.67
C GLN A 360 5.54 -25.32 -27.42
N GLN A 361 5.88 -26.34 -28.21
CA GLN A 361 5.30 -27.66 -28.05
C GLN A 361 5.70 -28.35 -26.74
N ILE A 362 6.90 -28.05 -26.22
CA ILE A 362 7.35 -28.52 -24.90
C ILE A 362 6.61 -27.79 -23.79
N SER A 363 6.56 -26.45 -23.85
CA SER A 363 5.81 -25.60 -22.91
C SER A 363 4.35 -26.05 -22.80
N ASP A 364 3.63 -26.09 -23.93
CA ASP A 364 2.21 -26.49 -23.97
C ASP A 364 1.99 -27.90 -23.41
N ALA A 365 2.91 -28.84 -23.66
CA ALA A 365 2.77 -30.22 -23.20
C ALA A 365 2.98 -30.36 -21.70
N VAL A 366 3.95 -29.62 -21.15
CA VAL A 366 4.26 -29.61 -19.71
C VAL A 366 3.16 -28.88 -18.94
N ASP A 367 2.66 -27.74 -19.45
CA ASP A 367 1.50 -27.04 -18.90
C ASP A 367 0.24 -27.91 -18.87
N ASN A 368 0.06 -28.77 -19.88
CA ASN A 368 -1.02 -29.74 -19.93
C ASN A 368 -0.75 -31.02 -19.09
N GLY A 369 0.27 -31.01 -18.23
CA GLY A 369 0.57 -32.07 -17.26
C GLY A 369 1.40 -33.23 -17.79
N SER A 370 2.08 -33.08 -18.93
CA SER A 370 3.08 -34.06 -19.39
C SER A 370 4.38 -33.89 -18.63
N SER A 371 5.13 -34.98 -18.42
CA SER A 371 6.49 -34.85 -17.91
C SER A 371 7.41 -34.19 -18.95
N VAL A 372 8.41 -33.43 -18.51
CA VAL A 372 9.41 -32.78 -19.38
C VAL A 372 10.02 -33.78 -20.37
N SER A 373 10.37 -34.98 -19.91
CA SER A 373 10.88 -36.06 -20.77
C SER A 373 9.91 -36.49 -21.88
N ALA A 374 8.61 -36.57 -21.59
CA ALA A 374 7.60 -36.95 -22.57
C ALA A 374 7.30 -35.81 -23.55
N ALA A 375 7.35 -34.57 -23.08
CA ALA A 375 7.18 -33.38 -23.89
C ALA A 375 8.34 -33.20 -24.90
N VAL A 376 9.58 -33.36 -24.43
CA VAL A 376 10.81 -33.32 -25.24
C VAL A 376 10.82 -34.41 -26.31
N ASP A 377 10.43 -35.64 -25.95
CA ASP A 377 10.29 -36.75 -26.91
C ASP A 377 9.21 -36.46 -27.97
N ALA A 378 8.09 -35.84 -27.57
CA ALA A 378 7.00 -35.48 -28.46
C ALA A 378 7.33 -34.31 -29.41
N ALA A 379 8.19 -33.39 -28.97
CA ALA A 379 8.73 -32.28 -29.76
C ALA A 379 9.86 -32.70 -30.72
N GLY A 380 10.33 -33.95 -30.61
CA GLY A 380 11.29 -34.52 -31.54
C GLY A 380 12.69 -33.90 -31.45
N LEU A 381 13.10 -33.52 -30.24
CA LEU A 381 14.48 -33.09 -29.96
C LEU A 381 15.46 -34.26 -30.21
N THR A 382 16.72 -33.92 -30.49
CA THR A 382 17.77 -34.95 -30.54
C THR A 382 18.12 -35.44 -29.14
N ASP A 383 18.66 -36.65 -29.02
CA ASP A 383 19.03 -37.25 -27.71
C ASP A 383 19.95 -36.33 -26.87
N ASP A 384 20.84 -35.57 -27.52
CA ASP A 384 21.76 -34.64 -26.84
C ASP A 384 21.03 -33.39 -26.31
N GLN A 385 20.08 -32.85 -27.09
CA GLN A 385 19.24 -31.72 -26.67
C GLN A 385 18.26 -32.16 -25.57
N ALA A 386 17.69 -33.35 -25.71
CA ALA A 386 16.77 -33.91 -24.74
C ALA A 386 17.42 -34.10 -23.36
N ALA A 387 18.67 -34.57 -23.33
CA ALA A 387 19.43 -34.68 -22.09
C ALA A 387 19.71 -33.31 -21.45
N GLN A 388 20.06 -32.30 -22.24
CA GLN A 388 20.29 -30.94 -21.74
C GLN A 388 19.04 -30.31 -21.14
N VAL A 389 17.89 -30.46 -21.80
CA VAL A 389 16.60 -29.93 -21.32
C VAL A 389 16.16 -30.60 -20.03
N VAL A 390 16.29 -31.93 -19.93
CA VAL A 390 15.88 -32.66 -18.72
C VAL A 390 16.80 -32.36 -17.54
N ASP A 391 18.11 -32.26 -17.76
CA ASP A 391 19.06 -31.92 -16.68
C ASP A 391 18.79 -30.49 -16.17
N ALA A 392 18.65 -29.50 -17.07
CA ALA A 392 18.40 -28.10 -16.70
C ALA A 392 17.02 -27.91 -16.01
N ALA A 393 15.96 -28.54 -16.52
CA ALA A 393 14.64 -28.47 -15.91
C ALA A 393 14.53 -29.20 -14.56
N THR A 394 15.47 -30.12 -14.27
CA THR A 394 15.55 -30.78 -12.95
C THR A 394 16.35 -29.95 -11.96
N ASP A 395 17.31 -29.16 -12.42
CA ASP A 395 18.11 -28.26 -11.57
C ASP A 395 17.35 -26.96 -11.18
N ALA A 396 16.31 -26.60 -11.94
CA ALA A 396 15.43 -25.46 -11.69
C ALA A 396 14.22 -25.76 -10.77
N ALA A 397 14.02 -27.02 -10.37
CA ALA A 397 12.88 -27.50 -9.56
C ALA A 397 13.34 -28.04 -8.19
#